data_AF-A0A1V6CT99-F1
#
_entry.id   AF-A0A1V6CT99-F1
#
_cell.length_a   1.000
_cell.length_b   1.000
_cell.length_c   1.000
_cell.angle_alpha   90.00
_cell.angle_beta   90.00
_cell.angle_gamma   90.00
#
_symmetry.space_group_name_H-M   'P 1'
#
loop_
_entity.id
_entity.type
_entity.pdbx_description
1 polymer ?
#
loop_
_entity_poly.entity_id
_entity_poly.type
_entity_poly.pdbx_seq_one_letter_code
_entity_poly.pdbx_strand_id
1 'polypeptide(L)'
;MATSMARFVANDDLWNAVQTHVERAKHVSAAIAYLGQNGTKLLPLKRGDRLVVDMSFSAVTQGVTDPREVRKFVRRGVKVFTRTSLHAKFLVLDKTVIVGSANASMNSRRGLDEAGIITTDPAAVRKAMNFFENLCTEPVRERYLKECVKAYRPPKFKPAVVAGRRTKRQPRIAQAKLWFIGGVQQVELSEQEAKSMARVERRAEKKLKNPDKTSVAWVRFGRRPKYLDSIRTGDWVVVCSTDGGPRFVEAPAQALGQDLWTSPTGTKYEMLLLESLDAGQDMKLTEFRRRVRTLEPYLDRKSPRTRPIADDAHADAILRLWTVAGHIRGVRKHTDR
;
A
#
# COMPACT_ATOMS: atom_id res chain seq x y z
N MET A 1 -14.42 -33.39 -20.47
CA MET A 1 -13.91 -32.36 -19.54
C MET A 1 -12.41 -32.22 -19.79
N ALA A 2 -11.89 -31.01 -19.99
CA ALA A 2 -10.44 -30.84 -20.13
C ALA A 2 -9.77 -31.21 -18.80
N THR A 3 -8.86 -32.18 -18.81
CA THR A 3 -8.18 -32.67 -17.60
C THR A 3 -7.36 -31.51 -17.00
N SER A 4 -7.69 -31.13 -15.75
CA SER A 4 -6.89 -30.18 -14.99
C SER A 4 -5.52 -30.79 -14.74
N MET A 5 -4.45 -30.07 -15.10
CA MET A 5 -3.08 -30.50 -14.84
C MET A 5 -2.47 -29.58 -13.78
N ALA A 6 -1.77 -30.16 -12.82
CA ALA A 6 -0.95 -29.44 -11.86
C ALA A 6 0.43 -30.10 -11.78
N ARG A 7 1.50 -29.29 -11.86
CA ARG A 7 2.87 -29.77 -11.84
C ARG A 7 3.72 -28.92 -10.91
N PHE A 8 4.43 -29.57 -10.00
CA PHE A 8 5.46 -28.94 -9.18
C PHE A 8 6.72 -28.73 -10.02
N VAL A 9 7.36 -27.58 -9.84
CA VAL A 9 8.62 -27.21 -10.50
C VAL A 9 9.52 -26.51 -9.50
N ALA A 10 10.84 -26.68 -9.67
CA ALA A 10 11.83 -26.04 -8.82
C ALA A 10 13.01 -25.53 -9.63
N ASN A 11 13.70 -24.51 -9.12
CA ASN A 11 14.98 -24.01 -9.63
C ASN A 11 14.97 -23.79 -11.16
N ASP A 12 15.89 -24.44 -11.87
CA ASP A 12 16.04 -24.33 -13.32
C ASP A 12 14.77 -24.73 -14.07
N ASP A 13 14.06 -25.77 -13.61
CA ASP A 13 12.81 -26.19 -14.25
C ASP A 13 11.71 -25.14 -14.11
N LEU A 14 11.65 -24.43 -12.97
CA LEU A 14 10.74 -23.31 -12.79
C LEU A 14 11.07 -22.19 -13.76
N TRP A 15 12.34 -21.79 -13.87
CA TRP A 15 12.75 -20.70 -14.75
C TRP A 15 12.60 -21.01 -16.23
N ASN A 16 12.94 -22.23 -16.64
CA ASN A 16 12.74 -22.72 -18.00
C ASN A 16 11.25 -22.74 -18.36
N ALA A 17 10.40 -23.17 -17.42
CA ALA A 17 8.95 -23.14 -17.62
C ALA A 17 8.42 -21.71 -17.71
N VAL A 18 8.85 -20.79 -16.84
CA VAL A 18 8.46 -19.37 -16.91
C VAL A 18 8.81 -18.79 -18.29
N GLN A 19 10.04 -18.96 -18.77
CA GLN A 19 10.45 -18.44 -20.08
C GLN A 19 9.62 -19.05 -21.22
N THR A 20 9.51 -20.38 -21.25
CA THR A 20 8.75 -21.10 -22.27
C THR A 20 7.29 -20.65 -22.32
N HIS A 21 6.63 -20.52 -21.16
CA HIS A 21 5.24 -20.10 -21.11
C HIS A 21 5.05 -18.62 -21.47
N VAL A 22 5.95 -17.73 -21.03
CA VAL A 22 5.88 -16.29 -21.37
C VAL A 22 6.05 -16.06 -22.86
N GLU A 23 6.98 -16.75 -23.50
CA GLU A 23 7.23 -16.61 -24.94
C GLU A 23 6.04 -17.09 -25.78
N ARG A 24 5.41 -18.19 -25.38
CA ARG A 24 4.29 -18.81 -26.11
C ARG A 24 2.94 -18.14 -25.85
N ALA A 25 2.76 -17.52 -24.69
CA ALA A 25 1.47 -16.93 -24.31
C ALA A 25 1.08 -15.76 -25.22
N LYS A 26 -0.21 -15.61 -25.51
CA LYS A 26 -0.71 -14.42 -26.21
C LYS A 26 -0.71 -13.21 -25.29
N HIS A 27 -1.15 -13.40 -24.05
CA HIS A 27 -1.20 -12.38 -23.02
C HIS A 27 -0.59 -12.86 -21.72
N VAL A 28 0.23 -12.00 -21.10
CA VAL A 28 0.82 -12.25 -19.79
C VAL A 28 0.40 -11.19 -18.80
N SER A 29 -0.07 -11.65 -17.64
CA SER A 29 -0.33 -10.83 -16.45
C SER A 29 0.55 -11.33 -15.32
N ALA A 30 1.63 -10.59 -15.02
CA ALA A 30 2.65 -10.99 -14.05
C ALA A 30 2.63 -10.11 -12.81
N ALA A 31 2.41 -10.69 -11.63
CA ALA A 31 2.55 -10.00 -10.35
C ALA A 31 3.81 -10.54 -9.68
N ILE A 32 4.87 -9.73 -9.66
CA ILE A 32 6.18 -10.10 -9.15
C ILE A 32 6.62 -9.01 -8.17
N ALA A 33 6.68 -9.35 -6.89
CA ALA A 33 7.05 -8.44 -5.81
C ALA A 33 8.29 -7.61 -6.13
N TYR A 34 9.40 -8.28 -6.45
CA TYR A 34 10.70 -7.62 -6.65
C TYR A 34 11.26 -7.92 -8.03
N LEU A 35 11.74 -6.86 -8.70
CA LEU A 35 12.33 -6.92 -10.03
C LEU A 35 13.80 -6.51 -9.96
N GLY A 36 14.70 -7.49 -9.90
CA GLY A 36 16.13 -7.24 -9.81
C GLY A 36 16.77 -6.88 -11.16
N GLN A 37 18.07 -6.61 -11.13
CA GLN A 37 18.87 -6.44 -12.35
C GLN A 37 18.67 -7.61 -13.32
N ASN A 38 18.59 -7.31 -14.62
CA ASN A 38 18.26 -8.25 -15.70
C ASN A 38 16.86 -8.90 -15.61
N GLY A 39 15.96 -8.39 -14.77
CA GLY A 39 14.59 -8.90 -14.68
C GLY A 39 13.84 -8.91 -16.02
N THR A 40 14.13 -7.97 -16.93
CA THR A 40 13.56 -7.94 -18.29
C THR A 40 14.03 -9.05 -19.23
N LYS A 41 15.11 -9.75 -18.88
CA LYS A 41 15.58 -10.97 -19.58
C LYS A 41 14.96 -12.22 -18.98
N LEU A 42 14.76 -12.25 -17.66
CA LEU A 42 14.15 -13.38 -16.95
C LEU A 42 12.64 -13.46 -17.20
N LEU A 43 12.00 -12.30 -17.38
CA LEU A 43 10.57 -12.17 -17.65
C LEU A 43 10.36 -11.34 -18.92
N PRO A 44 10.49 -11.91 -20.13
CA PRO A 44 10.48 -11.16 -21.39
C PRO A 44 9.06 -10.73 -21.82
N LEU A 45 8.39 -9.92 -21.01
CA LEU A 45 7.07 -9.36 -21.30
C LEU A 45 7.11 -8.47 -22.56
N LYS A 46 6.04 -8.55 -23.35
CA LYS A 46 5.86 -7.84 -24.63
C LYS A 46 4.76 -6.78 -24.56
N ARG A 47 4.63 -6.00 -25.64
CA ARG A 47 3.61 -4.95 -25.75
C ARG A 47 2.21 -5.50 -25.44
N GLY A 48 1.48 -4.82 -24.57
CA GLY A 48 0.13 -5.21 -24.16
C GLY A 48 0.07 -6.12 -22.93
N ASP A 49 1.19 -6.75 -22.54
CA ASP A 49 1.28 -7.48 -21.28
C ASP A 49 1.18 -6.53 -20.08
N ARG A 50 0.97 -7.11 -18.90
CA ARG A 50 0.77 -6.37 -17.67
C ARG A 50 1.70 -6.87 -16.57
N LEU A 51 2.27 -5.93 -15.83
CA LEU A 51 3.17 -6.19 -14.72
C LEU A 51 2.68 -5.43 -13.47
N VAL A 52 2.58 -6.11 -12.33
CA VAL A 52 2.51 -5.46 -11.02
C VAL A 52 3.81 -5.76 -10.28
N VAL A 53 4.43 -4.72 -9.73
CA VAL A 53 5.70 -4.80 -8.99
C VAL A 53 5.66 -3.88 -7.76
N ASP A 54 6.37 -4.21 -6.70
CA ASP A 54 6.58 -3.24 -5.61
C ASP A 54 7.63 -2.21 -6.05
N MET A 55 7.14 -1.03 -6.44
CA MET A 55 7.96 0.15 -6.73
C MET A 55 7.91 1.18 -5.61
N SER A 56 7.65 0.79 -4.37
CA SER A 56 7.78 1.71 -3.24
C SER A 56 9.19 2.30 -3.17
N PHE A 57 9.28 3.55 -2.69
CA PHE A 57 10.57 4.23 -2.58
C PHE A 57 11.57 3.43 -1.71
N SER A 58 11.07 2.71 -0.70
CA SER A 58 11.88 1.79 0.11
C SER A 58 12.43 0.62 -0.71
N ALA A 59 11.60 -0.06 -1.50
CA ALA A 59 12.05 -1.18 -2.35
C ALA A 59 13.11 -0.73 -3.37
N VAL A 60 12.93 0.45 -3.96
CA VAL A 60 13.88 1.04 -4.91
C VAL A 60 15.20 1.43 -4.23
N THR A 61 15.15 2.09 -3.07
CA THR A 61 16.37 2.53 -2.35
C THR A 61 17.15 1.38 -1.71
N GLN A 62 16.48 0.27 -1.39
CA GLN A 62 17.12 -0.98 -0.95
C GLN A 62 17.69 -1.81 -2.10
N GLY A 63 17.32 -1.49 -3.34
CA GLY A 63 17.82 -2.16 -4.54
C GLY A 63 17.10 -3.45 -4.90
N VAL A 64 16.02 -3.82 -4.21
CA VAL A 64 15.26 -5.04 -4.52
C VAL A 64 14.41 -4.90 -5.78
N THR A 65 14.00 -3.67 -6.11
CA THR A 65 13.36 -3.33 -7.38
C THR A 65 14.20 -2.32 -8.16
N ASP A 66 14.71 -2.73 -9.32
CA ASP A 66 15.47 -1.89 -10.24
C ASP A 66 14.52 -1.11 -11.17
N PRO A 67 14.34 0.20 -10.97
CA PRO A 67 13.44 1.01 -11.79
C PRO A 67 13.93 1.13 -13.25
N ARG A 68 15.20 0.82 -13.53
CA ARG A 68 15.72 0.81 -14.91
C ARG A 68 15.15 -0.36 -15.70
N GLU A 69 14.93 -1.51 -15.04
CA GLU A 69 14.25 -2.66 -15.64
C GLU A 69 12.77 -2.37 -15.86
N VAL A 70 12.09 -1.75 -14.88
CA VAL A 70 10.70 -1.29 -15.04
C VAL A 70 10.57 -0.35 -16.23
N ARG A 71 11.50 0.61 -16.38
CA ARG A 71 11.52 1.53 -17.52
C ARG A 71 11.65 0.83 -18.87
N LYS A 72 12.38 -0.29 -18.94
CA LYS A 72 12.45 -1.09 -20.17
C LYS A 72 11.10 -1.69 -20.52
N PHE A 73 10.36 -2.22 -19.54
CA PHE A 73 9.00 -2.73 -19.77
C PHE A 73 8.03 -1.65 -20.23
N VAL A 74 8.01 -0.49 -19.56
CA VAL A 74 7.18 0.64 -19.97
C VAL A 74 7.47 1.05 -21.42
N ARG A 75 8.75 1.17 -21.80
CA ARG A 75 9.16 1.49 -23.17
C ARG A 75 8.78 0.43 -24.21
N ARG A 76 8.73 -0.85 -23.81
CA ARG A 76 8.22 -1.96 -24.65
C ARG A 76 6.71 -1.95 -24.80
N GLY A 77 5.99 -1.06 -24.11
CA GLY A 77 4.53 -0.98 -24.13
C GLY A 77 3.84 -1.99 -23.21
N VAL A 78 4.53 -2.48 -22.17
CA VAL A 78 3.93 -3.23 -21.06
C VAL A 78 3.21 -2.24 -20.15
N LYS A 79 1.99 -2.58 -19.70
CA LYS A 79 1.27 -1.78 -18.70
C LYS A 79 1.79 -2.16 -17.31
N VAL A 80 2.50 -1.24 -16.66
CA VAL A 80 3.10 -1.50 -15.34
C VAL A 80 2.33 -0.79 -14.24
N PHE A 81 2.04 -1.51 -13.17
CA PHE A 81 1.41 -1.03 -11.94
C PHE A 81 2.33 -1.23 -10.75
N THR A 82 2.17 -0.40 -9.73
CA THR A 82 2.89 -0.51 -8.46
C THR A 82 1.97 -0.91 -7.32
N ARG A 83 2.48 -1.73 -6.39
CA ARG A 83 1.80 -2.05 -5.12
C ARG A 83 2.85 -2.23 -4.02
N THR A 84 2.90 -1.30 -3.06
CA THR A 84 3.89 -1.26 -1.97
C THR A 84 3.92 -2.52 -1.09
N SER A 85 2.80 -3.21 -0.95
CA SER A 85 2.70 -4.44 -0.15
C SER A 85 2.77 -5.72 -0.98
N LEU A 86 3.14 -5.64 -2.27
CA LEU A 86 3.20 -6.82 -3.12
C LEU A 86 4.33 -7.75 -2.66
N HIS A 87 3.94 -8.94 -2.21
CA HIS A 87 4.87 -10.03 -1.94
C HIS A 87 4.54 -11.31 -2.74
N ALA A 88 3.56 -11.25 -3.62
CA ALA A 88 3.20 -12.38 -4.48
C ALA A 88 4.17 -12.50 -5.68
N LYS A 89 4.35 -13.74 -6.17
CA LYS A 89 5.08 -14.04 -7.41
C LYS A 89 4.27 -15.04 -8.19
N PHE A 90 3.49 -14.54 -9.13
CA PHE A 90 2.71 -15.38 -10.02
C PHE A 90 2.49 -14.74 -11.38
N LEU A 91 2.21 -15.59 -12.36
CA LEU A 91 1.92 -15.22 -13.72
C LEU A 91 0.63 -15.91 -14.14
N VAL A 92 -0.27 -15.16 -14.78
CA VAL A 92 -1.40 -15.70 -15.52
C VAL A 92 -1.08 -15.58 -17.01
N LEU A 93 -1.05 -16.72 -17.69
CA LEU A 93 -0.62 -16.89 -19.08
C LEU A 93 -1.72 -17.62 -19.85
N ASP A 94 -2.60 -16.88 -20.50
CA ASP A 94 -3.81 -17.39 -21.16
C ASP A 94 -4.64 -18.31 -20.24
N LYS A 95 -4.53 -19.64 -20.40
CA LYS A 95 -5.24 -20.66 -19.60
C LYS A 95 -4.35 -21.36 -18.55
N THR A 96 -3.19 -20.78 -18.25
CA THR A 96 -2.21 -21.34 -17.32
C THR A 96 -1.90 -20.33 -16.24
N VAL A 97 -1.69 -20.80 -15.01
CA VAL A 97 -1.10 -19.99 -13.94
C VAL A 97 0.17 -20.65 -13.44
N ILE A 98 1.21 -19.84 -13.23
CA ILE A 98 2.44 -20.22 -12.55
C ILE A 98 2.49 -19.41 -11.25
N VAL A 99 2.58 -20.08 -10.11
CA VAL A 99 2.71 -19.45 -8.79
C VAL A 99 3.95 -20.01 -8.10
N GLY A 100 4.77 -19.17 -7.48
CA GLY A 100 5.96 -19.64 -6.79
C GLY A 100 6.60 -18.62 -5.87
N SER A 101 7.81 -18.93 -5.43
CA SER A 101 8.64 -18.06 -4.58
C SER A 101 9.49 -17.08 -5.39
N ALA A 102 9.74 -17.39 -6.68
CA ALA A 102 10.76 -16.74 -7.49
C ALA A 102 10.42 -15.29 -7.88
N ASN A 103 11.25 -14.36 -7.41
CA ASN A 103 11.29 -12.99 -7.93
C ASN A 103 12.07 -12.91 -9.25
N ALA A 104 11.75 -11.96 -10.13
CA ALA A 104 12.45 -11.73 -11.40
C ALA A 104 13.81 -11.04 -11.16
N SER A 105 14.78 -11.81 -10.63
CA SER A 105 16.12 -11.35 -10.29
C SER A 105 17.18 -12.43 -10.51
N MET A 106 18.42 -12.03 -10.77
CA MET A 106 19.52 -12.98 -10.94
C MET A 106 19.83 -13.81 -9.68
N ASN A 107 19.62 -13.24 -8.49
CA ASN A 107 19.82 -13.97 -7.24
C ASN A 107 18.83 -15.14 -7.12
N SER A 108 17.55 -14.90 -7.46
CA SER A 108 16.51 -15.91 -7.54
C SER A 108 16.80 -16.97 -8.63
N ARG A 109 17.41 -16.57 -9.76
CA ARG A 109 17.77 -17.51 -10.85
C ARG A 109 18.97 -18.40 -10.53
N ARG A 110 19.96 -17.91 -9.80
CA ARG A 110 21.29 -18.55 -9.69
C ARG A 110 21.73 -18.90 -8.27
N GLY A 111 21.09 -18.35 -7.25
CA GLY A 111 21.59 -18.39 -5.88
C GLY A 111 20.57 -18.71 -4.80
N LEU A 112 19.32 -19.01 -5.16
CA LEU A 112 18.27 -19.42 -4.23
C LEU A 112 17.60 -20.70 -4.70
N ASP A 113 17.18 -21.53 -3.74
CA ASP A 113 16.24 -22.60 -4.01
C ASP A 113 14.84 -22.01 -4.16
N GLU A 114 14.28 -22.16 -5.35
CA GLU A 114 12.99 -21.64 -5.74
C GLU A 114 12.04 -22.78 -6.08
N ALA A 115 10.76 -22.63 -5.74
CA ALA A 115 9.74 -23.61 -6.03
C ALA A 115 8.45 -22.95 -6.53
N GLY A 116 7.68 -23.71 -7.30
CA GLY A 116 6.41 -23.26 -7.82
C GLY A 116 5.52 -24.38 -8.31
N ILE A 117 4.28 -24.01 -8.60
CA ILE A 117 3.28 -24.88 -9.21
C ILE A 117 2.81 -24.23 -10.50
N ILE A 118 2.71 -25.05 -11.54
CA ILE A 118 2.08 -24.70 -12.80
C ILE A 118 0.75 -25.44 -12.85
N THR A 119 -0.35 -24.74 -13.13
CA THR A 119 -1.64 -25.39 -13.29
C THR A 119 -2.48 -24.78 -14.40
N THR A 120 -3.29 -25.63 -15.02
CA THR A 120 -4.32 -25.28 -16.00
C THR A 120 -5.74 -25.38 -15.42
N ASP A 121 -5.88 -25.55 -14.10
CA ASP A 121 -7.19 -25.56 -13.44
C ASP A 121 -7.94 -24.24 -13.75
N PRO A 122 -9.09 -24.29 -14.45
CA PRO A 122 -9.85 -23.10 -14.79
C PRO A 122 -10.27 -22.28 -13.56
N ALA A 123 -10.50 -22.92 -12.39
CA ALA A 123 -10.86 -22.21 -11.18
C ALA A 123 -9.66 -21.43 -10.60
N ALA A 124 -8.49 -22.05 -10.52
CA ALA A 124 -7.25 -21.39 -10.12
C ALA A 124 -6.89 -20.21 -11.06
N VAL A 125 -6.98 -20.42 -12.38
CA VAL A 125 -6.70 -19.37 -13.38
C VAL A 125 -7.64 -18.18 -13.20
N ARG A 126 -8.97 -18.41 -13.10
CA ARG A 126 -9.94 -17.32 -12.88
C ARG A 126 -9.69 -16.56 -11.57
N LYS A 127 -9.40 -17.28 -10.47
CA LYS A 127 -9.15 -16.65 -9.16
C LYS A 127 -7.86 -15.83 -9.17
N ALA A 128 -6.78 -16.38 -9.74
CA ALA A 128 -5.51 -15.67 -9.89
C ALA A 128 -5.67 -14.42 -10.75
N MET A 129 -6.44 -14.52 -11.83
CA MET A 129 -6.77 -13.39 -12.70
C MET A 129 -7.56 -12.30 -11.96
N ASN A 130 -8.62 -12.67 -11.23
CA ASN A 130 -9.39 -11.72 -10.43
C ASN A 130 -8.52 -11.04 -9.36
N PHE A 131 -7.63 -11.80 -8.72
CA PHE A 131 -6.67 -11.24 -7.77
C PHE A 131 -5.70 -10.29 -8.46
N PHE A 132 -5.19 -10.62 -9.65
CA PHE A 132 -4.32 -9.76 -10.45
C PHE A 132 -5.00 -8.44 -10.82
N GLU A 133 -6.24 -8.46 -11.30
CA GLU A 133 -7.00 -7.23 -11.62
C GLU A 133 -7.14 -6.31 -10.39
N ASN A 134 -7.36 -6.90 -9.21
CA ASN A 134 -7.43 -6.16 -7.95
C ASN A 134 -6.09 -5.52 -7.54
N LEU A 135 -4.97 -6.01 -8.06
CA LEU A 135 -3.64 -5.42 -7.83
C LEU A 135 -3.33 -4.25 -8.78
N CYS A 136 -4.02 -4.15 -9.92
CA CYS A 136 -3.80 -3.14 -10.96
C CYS A 136 -4.41 -1.76 -10.61
N THR A 137 -4.16 -1.26 -9.40
CA THR A 137 -4.77 -0.01 -8.90
C THR A 137 -3.97 1.24 -9.22
N GLU A 138 -2.64 1.15 -9.26
CA GLU A 138 -1.76 2.32 -9.40
C GLU A 138 -0.79 2.16 -10.57
N PRO A 139 -1.06 2.75 -11.74
CA PRO A 139 -0.13 2.74 -12.86
C PRO A 139 1.19 3.45 -12.53
N VAL A 140 2.32 2.88 -12.96
CA VAL A 140 3.62 3.54 -12.82
C VAL A 140 3.70 4.71 -13.80
N ARG A 141 3.78 5.93 -13.27
CA ARG A 141 3.88 7.16 -14.07
C ARG A 141 5.32 7.50 -14.39
N GLU A 142 5.56 8.08 -15.57
CA GLU A 142 6.90 8.48 -16.04
C GLU A 142 7.64 9.40 -15.06
N ARG A 143 6.92 10.35 -14.43
CA ARG A 143 7.52 11.24 -13.41
C ARG A 143 8.06 10.46 -12.21
N TYR A 144 7.24 9.58 -11.64
CA TYR A 144 7.63 8.76 -10.49
C TYR A 144 8.78 7.81 -10.84
N LEU A 145 8.74 7.22 -12.03
CA LEU A 145 9.80 6.36 -12.53
C LEU A 145 11.14 7.10 -12.65
N LYS A 146 11.14 8.35 -13.12
CA LYS A 146 12.34 9.20 -13.17
C LYS A 146 12.90 9.47 -11.77
N GLU A 147 12.05 9.74 -10.79
CA GLU A 147 12.45 9.93 -9.38
C GLU A 147 13.06 8.64 -8.81
N CYS A 148 12.43 7.48 -9.06
CA CYS A 148 12.95 6.18 -8.64
C CYS A 148 14.32 5.87 -9.26
N VAL A 149 14.52 6.16 -10.55
CA VAL A 149 15.82 5.95 -11.21
C VAL A 149 16.94 6.77 -10.54
N LYS A 150 16.64 7.99 -10.07
CA LYS A 150 17.59 8.83 -9.34
C LYS A 150 17.87 8.29 -7.92
N ALA A 151 16.86 7.75 -7.27
CA ALA A 151 16.95 7.25 -5.89
C ALA A 151 17.54 5.83 -5.77
N TYR A 152 17.52 5.04 -6.86
CA TYR A 152 17.94 3.65 -6.86
C TYR A 152 19.39 3.46 -6.44
N ARG A 153 19.60 2.48 -5.56
CA ARG A 153 20.92 2.01 -5.14
C ARG A 153 20.96 0.50 -5.36
N PRO A 154 21.97 -0.04 -6.07
CA PRO A 154 22.12 -1.49 -6.22
C PRO A 154 22.15 -2.18 -4.85
N PRO A 155 21.52 -3.36 -4.73
CA PRO A 155 21.47 -4.09 -3.47
C PRO A 155 22.89 -4.55 -3.09
N LYS A 156 23.28 -4.29 -1.83
CA LYS A 156 24.51 -4.83 -1.25
C LYS A 156 24.18 -6.17 -0.59
N PHE A 157 24.19 -7.26 -1.37
CA PHE A 157 24.01 -8.59 -0.81
C PHE A 157 25.22 -8.95 0.05
N LYS A 158 25.02 -9.17 1.35
CA LYS A 158 26.02 -9.87 2.16
C LYS A 158 25.97 -11.35 1.75
N PRO A 159 27.11 -12.02 1.50
CA PRO A 159 27.12 -13.45 1.25
C PRO A 159 26.43 -14.17 2.41
N ALA A 160 25.54 -15.09 2.08
CA ALA A 160 24.73 -15.82 3.05
C ALA A 160 25.55 -16.94 3.69
N VAL A 161 26.49 -16.63 4.59
CA VAL A 161 26.97 -17.60 5.60
C VAL A 161 27.39 -16.91 6.90
N VAL A 162 27.13 -17.66 7.97
CA VAL A 162 27.48 -17.50 9.39
C VAL A 162 26.49 -16.67 10.20
N ALA A 163 25.87 -17.36 11.16
CA ALA A 163 25.08 -16.81 12.26
C ALA A 163 25.81 -15.63 12.92
N GLY A 164 25.59 -14.45 12.37
CA GLY A 164 26.11 -13.21 12.90
C GLY A 164 25.28 -12.79 14.10
N ARG A 165 25.92 -12.75 15.27
CA ARG A 165 25.49 -12.14 16.52
C ARG A 165 24.24 -11.27 16.38
N ARG A 166 23.19 -11.61 17.13
CA ARG A 166 22.03 -10.76 17.45
C ARG A 166 22.49 -9.32 17.69
N THR A 167 22.49 -8.52 16.64
CA THR A 167 22.53 -7.08 16.76
C THR A 167 21.17 -6.68 17.33
N LYS A 168 21.21 -5.78 18.33
CA LYS A 168 20.06 -5.27 19.09
C LYS A 168 18.81 -5.26 18.21
N ARG A 169 17.76 -5.98 18.63
CA ARG A 169 16.43 -5.98 18.00
C ARG A 169 16.11 -4.54 17.62
N GLN A 170 16.22 -4.21 16.34
CA GLN A 170 15.59 -2.99 15.85
C GLN A 170 14.11 -3.14 16.16
N PRO A 171 13.45 -2.13 16.76
CA PRO A 171 12.03 -2.21 17.00
C PRO A 171 11.37 -2.53 15.65
N ARG A 172 10.56 -3.60 15.59
CA ARG A 172 9.73 -3.88 14.42
C ARG A 172 8.79 -2.68 14.28
N ILE A 173 9.18 -1.70 13.46
CA ILE A 173 8.30 -0.61 13.07
C ILE A 173 7.12 -1.29 12.40
N ALA A 174 5.94 -1.22 13.01
CA ALA A 174 4.73 -1.79 12.44
C ALA A 174 4.45 -1.04 11.13
N GLN A 175 4.69 -1.70 9.99
CA GLN A 175 4.21 -1.19 8.70
C GLN A 175 2.71 -1.43 8.69
N ALA A 176 1.94 -0.35 8.68
CA ALA A 176 0.49 -0.40 8.68
C ALA A 176 -0.02 0.33 7.45
N LYS A 177 -0.90 -0.32 6.69
CA LYS A 177 -1.56 0.31 5.54
C LYS A 177 -2.57 1.37 5.98
N LEU A 178 -3.21 1.13 7.12
CA LEU A 178 -4.21 2.00 7.72
C LEU A 178 -3.93 2.17 9.22
N TRP A 179 -4.04 3.40 9.70
CA TRP A 179 -4.05 3.75 11.12
C TRP A 179 -5.45 4.12 11.56
N PHE A 180 -5.93 3.50 12.63
CA PHE A 180 -7.06 4.01 13.38
C PHE A 180 -6.54 4.89 14.51
N ILE A 181 -6.88 6.17 14.52
CA ILE A 181 -6.52 7.11 15.60
C ILE A 181 -7.76 7.37 16.44
N GLY A 182 -7.78 6.88 17.67
CA GLY A 182 -8.94 7.00 18.56
C GLY A 182 -8.71 7.97 19.71
N GLY A 183 -9.81 8.50 20.25
CA GLY A 183 -9.78 9.39 21.42
C GLY A 183 -9.38 10.82 21.07
N VAL A 184 -9.62 11.25 19.84
CA VAL A 184 -9.40 12.63 19.42
C VAL A 184 -10.58 13.49 19.88
N GLN A 185 -10.29 14.71 20.32
CA GLN A 185 -11.30 15.72 20.61
C GLN A 185 -11.19 16.81 19.56
N GLN A 186 -12.33 17.25 19.03
CA GLN A 186 -12.37 18.44 18.21
C GLN A 186 -12.08 19.65 19.08
N VAL A 187 -11.28 20.56 18.52
CA VAL A 187 -10.84 21.77 19.21
C VAL A 187 -11.06 22.94 18.27
N GLU A 188 -11.71 23.98 18.77
CA GLU A 188 -11.77 25.26 18.09
C GLU A 188 -10.52 26.05 18.43
N LEU A 189 -9.86 26.58 17.40
CA LEU A 189 -8.70 27.45 17.58
C LEU A 189 -9.18 28.89 17.78
N SER A 190 -8.56 29.60 18.72
CA SER A 190 -8.69 31.05 18.78
C SER A 190 -8.13 31.71 17.50
N GLU A 191 -8.54 32.94 17.19
CA GLU A 191 -8.02 33.64 16.00
C GLU A 191 -6.49 33.74 15.96
N GLN A 192 -5.84 33.93 17.12
CA GLN A 192 -4.39 33.99 17.21
C GLN A 192 -3.74 32.64 16.93
N GLU A 193 -4.31 31.55 17.45
CA GLU A 193 -3.86 30.19 17.13
C GLU A 193 -4.04 29.88 15.65
N ALA A 194 -5.20 30.21 15.07
CA ALA A 194 -5.50 30.02 13.65
C ALA A 194 -4.48 30.76 12.75
N LYS A 195 -4.17 32.03 13.05
CA LYS A 195 -3.13 32.80 12.33
C LYS A 195 -1.76 32.13 12.41
N SER A 196 -1.39 31.60 13.57
CA SER A 196 -0.11 30.89 13.73
C SER A 196 -0.09 29.54 12.98
N MET A 197 -1.22 28.84 12.96
CA MET A 197 -1.40 27.54 12.31
C MET A 197 -1.42 27.64 10.78
N ALA A 198 -1.89 28.75 10.23
CA ALA A 198 -1.92 28.99 8.78
C ALA A 198 -0.55 28.80 8.11
N ARG A 199 0.56 29.04 8.83
CA ARG A 199 1.92 28.80 8.30
C ARG A 199 2.25 27.31 8.21
N VAL A 200 1.77 26.50 9.14
CA VAL A 200 1.90 25.03 9.13
C VAL A 200 1.05 24.46 8.01
N GLU A 201 -0.21 24.88 7.92
CA GLU A 201 -1.16 24.46 6.88
C GLU A 201 -0.65 24.81 5.49
N ARG A 202 -0.15 26.03 5.25
CA ARG A 202 0.43 26.42 3.95
C ARG A 202 1.63 25.56 3.53
N ARG A 203 2.41 25.02 4.48
CA ARG A 203 3.50 24.07 4.17
C ARG A 203 2.94 22.68 3.83
N ALA A 204 1.84 22.28 4.46
CA ALA A 204 1.16 21.03 4.22
C ALA A 204 0.39 21.05 2.89
N GLU A 205 -0.24 22.16 2.52
CA GLU A 205 -0.98 22.37 1.27
C GLU A 205 -0.10 22.07 0.04
N LYS A 206 1.18 22.44 0.10
CA LYS A 206 2.17 22.14 -0.95
C LYS A 206 2.40 20.65 -1.19
N LYS A 207 1.93 19.80 -0.28
CA LYS A 207 2.06 18.33 -0.33
C LYS A 207 0.75 17.63 -0.72
N LEU A 208 -0.35 18.36 -0.88
CA LEU A 208 -1.61 17.80 -1.34
C LEU A 208 -1.42 17.16 -2.72
N LYS A 209 -1.97 15.96 -2.90
CA LYS A 209 -1.97 15.26 -4.18
C LYS A 209 -3.14 15.69 -5.04
N ASN A 210 -4.28 16.04 -4.42
CA ASN A 210 -5.51 16.44 -5.12
C ASN A 210 -6.11 17.75 -4.57
N PRO A 211 -5.41 18.89 -4.68
CA PRO A 211 -5.80 20.14 -4.03
C PRO A 211 -7.21 20.66 -4.39
N ASP A 212 -7.78 20.23 -5.52
CA ASP A 212 -9.14 20.62 -5.95
C ASP A 212 -10.27 19.88 -5.22
N LYS A 213 -9.96 18.82 -4.45
CA LYS A 213 -10.93 17.94 -3.79
C LYS A 213 -10.57 17.58 -2.36
N THR A 214 -9.44 18.10 -1.88
CA THR A 214 -8.89 17.78 -0.58
C THR A 214 -8.34 19.02 0.08
N SER A 215 -8.48 19.05 1.40
CA SER A 215 -7.93 20.07 2.27
C SER A 215 -6.95 19.45 3.27
N VAL A 216 -6.17 20.31 3.90
CA VAL A 216 -5.32 19.91 5.01
C VAL A 216 -6.18 19.81 6.26
N ALA A 217 -6.20 18.62 6.87
CA ALA A 217 -6.64 18.44 8.25
C ALA A 217 -5.44 18.10 9.13
N TRP A 218 -5.64 18.11 10.44
CA TRP A 218 -4.57 17.78 11.38
C TRP A 218 -5.07 17.20 12.69
N VAL A 219 -4.21 16.43 13.34
CA VAL A 219 -4.39 15.99 14.72
C VAL A 219 -3.20 16.49 15.53
N ARG A 220 -3.46 17.17 16.65
CA ARG A 220 -2.42 17.70 17.55
C ARG A 220 -2.28 16.87 18.82
N PHE A 221 -1.06 16.70 19.31
CA PHE A 221 -0.75 15.97 20.54
C PHE A 221 0.09 16.84 21.48
N GLY A 222 -0.34 17.00 22.73
CA GLY A 222 0.45 17.73 23.74
C GLY A 222 1.75 17.01 24.14
N ARG A 223 1.83 15.69 23.92
CA ARG A 223 3.07 14.91 24.03
C ARG A 223 3.18 13.96 22.83
N ARG A 224 4.39 13.77 22.31
CA ARG A 224 4.66 12.89 21.19
C ARG A 224 4.26 11.44 21.52
N PRO A 225 3.24 10.87 20.86
CA PRO A 225 2.90 9.47 21.08
C PRO A 225 3.89 8.56 20.33
N LYS A 226 4.30 7.44 20.94
CA LYS A 226 5.27 6.49 20.35
C LYS A 226 4.86 5.95 18.98
N TYR A 227 3.55 5.84 18.72
CA TYR A 227 3.07 5.34 17.43
C TYR A 227 3.26 6.36 16.30
N LEU A 228 3.41 7.66 16.60
CA LEU A 228 3.54 8.70 15.60
C LEU A 228 4.79 8.47 14.73
N ASP A 229 5.89 8.00 15.32
CA ASP A 229 7.12 7.63 14.60
C ASP A 229 6.92 6.51 13.56
N SER A 230 5.84 5.74 13.68
CA SER A 230 5.51 4.64 12.76
C SER A 230 4.57 5.05 11.63
N ILE A 231 3.94 6.23 11.70
CA ILE A 231 3.05 6.76 10.65
C ILE A 231 3.91 7.41 9.56
N ARG A 232 3.80 6.91 8.32
CA ARG A 232 4.56 7.39 7.16
C ARG A 232 3.69 8.23 6.25
N THR A 233 4.32 9.14 5.50
CA THR A 233 3.63 9.88 4.44
C THR A 233 2.98 8.91 3.46
N GLY A 234 1.70 9.10 3.18
CA GLY A 234 0.88 8.25 2.31
C GLY A 234 0.15 7.11 3.02
N ASP A 235 0.45 6.82 4.30
CA ASP A 235 -0.35 5.87 5.07
C ASP A 235 -1.79 6.39 5.17
N TRP A 236 -2.77 5.47 5.08
CA TRP A 236 -4.15 5.83 5.35
C TRP A 236 -4.38 6.04 6.83
N VAL A 237 -5.23 6.99 7.17
CA VAL A 237 -5.61 7.33 8.54
C VAL A 237 -7.13 7.49 8.59
N VAL A 238 -7.77 6.83 9.55
CA VAL A 238 -9.14 7.15 9.96
C VAL A 238 -9.08 7.66 11.40
N VAL A 239 -9.66 8.83 11.62
CA VAL A 239 -9.67 9.49 12.93
C VAL A 239 -11.04 9.27 13.55
N CYS A 240 -11.04 8.86 14.82
CA CYS A 240 -12.25 8.79 15.63
C CYS A 240 -12.24 9.92 16.64
N SER A 241 -13.10 10.91 16.39
CA SER A 241 -13.19 12.16 17.11
C SER A 241 -14.54 12.33 17.82
N THR A 242 -14.60 13.30 18.72
CA THR A 242 -15.80 13.77 19.41
C THR A 242 -15.68 15.26 19.67
N ASP A 243 -16.79 15.96 19.57
CA ASP A 243 -17.00 17.37 19.91
C ASP A 243 -17.55 17.56 21.34
N GLY A 244 -17.51 16.51 22.17
CA GLY A 244 -18.20 16.43 23.46
C GLY A 244 -19.50 15.61 23.40
N GLY A 245 -19.98 15.28 22.20
CA GLY A 245 -21.14 14.42 21.95
C GLY A 245 -20.79 12.99 21.51
N PRO A 246 -21.66 12.36 20.70
CA PRO A 246 -21.38 11.05 20.10
C PRO A 246 -20.06 11.04 19.34
N ARG A 247 -19.36 9.90 19.36
CA ARG A 247 -18.12 9.73 18.58
C ARG A 247 -18.43 9.45 17.11
N PHE A 248 -17.64 10.04 16.24
CA PHE A 248 -17.66 9.80 14.80
C PHE A 248 -16.31 9.25 14.34
N VAL A 249 -16.32 8.55 13.22
CA VAL A 249 -15.13 8.11 12.49
C VAL A 249 -15.13 8.88 11.19
N GLU A 250 -14.14 9.74 11.04
CA GLU A 250 -13.96 10.60 9.89
C GLU A 250 -13.67 9.79 8.62
N ALA A 251 -14.00 10.37 7.46
CA ALA A 251 -13.64 9.78 6.18
C ALA A 251 -12.11 9.54 6.08
N PRO A 252 -11.66 8.48 5.39
CA PRO A 252 -10.24 8.17 5.30
C PRO A 252 -9.43 9.33 4.70
N ALA A 253 -8.35 9.68 5.41
CA ALA A 253 -7.38 10.69 5.01
C ALA A 253 -6.01 10.04 4.75
N GLN A 254 -5.12 10.73 4.05
CA GLN A 254 -3.72 10.29 3.88
C GLN A 254 -2.77 11.13 4.71
N ALA A 255 -1.81 10.50 5.39
CA ALA A 255 -0.78 11.23 6.12
C ALA A 255 0.10 12.05 5.15
N LEU A 256 0.15 13.36 5.32
CA LEU A 256 1.06 14.27 4.61
C LEU A 256 2.44 14.32 5.27
N GLY A 257 2.48 14.04 6.57
CA GLY A 257 3.70 14.02 7.38
C GLY A 257 3.43 14.56 8.78
N GLN A 258 4.52 14.91 9.46
CA GLN A 258 4.48 15.39 10.83
C GLN A 258 5.15 16.76 10.92
N ASP A 259 4.73 17.57 11.88
CA ASP A 259 5.29 18.89 12.14
C ASP A 259 5.27 19.18 13.66
N LEU A 260 6.00 20.22 14.07
CA LEU A 260 5.96 20.74 15.43
C LEU A 260 5.36 22.14 15.38
N TRP A 261 4.25 22.33 16.07
CA TRP A 261 3.62 23.64 16.22
C TRP A 261 3.80 24.16 17.64
N THR A 262 4.06 25.45 17.78
CA THR A 262 4.10 26.14 19.07
C THR A 262 2.95 27.14 19.09
N SER A 263 2.04 27.01 20.05
CA SER A 263 0.91 27.92 20.21
C SER A 263 1.41 29.34 20.58
N PRO A 264 0.57 30.37 20.41
CA PRO A 264 0.89 31.73 20.87
C PRO A 264 1.24 31.79 22.37
N THR A 265 0.68 30.88 23.18
CA THR A 265 0.97 30.74 24.61
C THR A 265 2.27 29.98 24.92
N GLY A 266 3.04 29.58 23.89
CA GLY A 266 4.32 28.89 24.03
C GLY A 266 4.22 27.37 24.21
N THR A 267 3.01 26.80 24.18
CA THR A 267 2.82 25.35 24.33
C THR A 267 3.17 24.64 23.02
N LYS A 268 3.99 23.60 23.10
CA LYS A 268 4.39 22.81 21.93
C LYS A 268 3.45 21.64 21.71
N TYR A 269 3.05 21.45 20.46
CA TYR A 269 2.21 20.35 20.01
C TYR A 269 2.88 19.62 18.84
N GLU A 270 2.89 18.31 18.95
CA GLU A 270 3.25 17.43 17.84
C GLU A 270 2.05 17.30 16.92
N MET A 271 2.26 17.48 15.63
CA MET A 271 1.19 17.52 14.63
C MET A 271 1.31 16.32 13.70
N LEU A 272 0.19 15.63 13.46
CA LEU A 272 0.01 14.78 12.30
C LEU A 272 -0.82 15.54 11.27
N LEU A 273 -0.25 15.79 10.10
CA LEU A 273 -0.89 16.50 8.99
C LEU A 273 -1.52 15.48 8.04
N LEU A 274 -2.75 15.74 7.62
CA LEU A 274 -3.59 14.83 6.84
C LEU A 274 -4.11 15.53 5.58
N GLU A 275 -4.17 14.80 4.48
CA GLU A 275 -4.92 15.16 3.27
C GLU A 275 -6.29 14.50 3.38
N SER A 276 -7.32 15.32 3.63
CA SER A 276 -8.70 14.89 3.88
C SER A 276 -9.59 15.31 2.71
N LEU A 277 -10.59 14.48 2.38
CA LEU A 277 -11.55 14.80 1.32
C LEU A 277 -12.54 15.87 1.79
N ASP A 278 -12.74 16.91 0.96
CA ASP A 278 -13.68 18.00 1.29
C ASP A 278 -15.13 17.51 1.36
N ALA A 279 -15.48 16.52 0.53
CA ALA A 279 -16.79 15.86 0.51
C ALA A 279 -16.85 14.58 1.38
N GLY A 280 -15.89 14.42 2.30
CA GLY A 280 -15.84 13.27 3.22
C GLY A 280 -17.07 13.19 4.13
N GLN A 281 -17.65 12.01 4.27
CA GLN A 281 -18.76 11.76 5.18
C GLN A 281 -18.30 11.00 6.43
N ASP A 282 -18.60 11.59 7.59
CA ASP A 282 -18.29 10.99 8.87
C ASP A 282 -19.30 9.92 9.27
N MET A 283 -18.80 8.79 9.78
CA MET A 283 -19.62 7.67 10.20
C MET A 283 -19.79 7.66 11.73
N LYS A 284 -21.00 7.49 12.24
CA LYS A 284 -21.22 7.29 13.69
C LYS A 284 -20.40 6.08 14.16
N LEU A 285 -19.72 6.20 15.31
CA LEU A 285 -18.87 5.11 15.84
C LEU A 285 -19.68 3.82 16.08
N THR A 286 -20.95 3.92 16.48
CA THR A 286 -21.83 2.77 16.66
C THR A 286 -22.04 2.00 15.35
N GLU A 287 -22.22 2.71 14.25
CA GLU A 287 -22.33 2.11 12.92
C GLU A 287 -20.99 1.52 12.47
N PHE A 288 -19.89 2.26 12.63
CA PHE A 288 -18.55 1.80 12.28
C PHE A 288 -18.23 0.47 12.98
N ARG A 289 -18.42 0.41 14.30
CA ARG A 289 -18.21 -0.80 15.11
C ARG A 289 -19.01 -1.99 14.58
N ARG A 290 -20.29 -1.80 14.26
CA ARG A 290 -21.14 -2.87 13.70
C ARG A 290 -20.57 -3.42 12.39
N ARG A 291 -20.02 -2.56 11.54
CA ARG A 291 -19.47 -2.94 10.23
C ARG A 291 -18.10 -3.62 10.32
N VAL A 292 -17.30 -3.30 11.35
CA VAL A 292 -15.94 -3.84 11.50
C VAL A 292 -15.82 -4.93 12.57
N ARG A 293 -16.83 -5.21 13.38
CA ARG A 293 -16.72 -6.14 14.55
C ARG A 293 -16.16 -7.53 14.21
N THR A 294 -16.47 -8.07 13.04
CA THR A 294 -15.99 -9.39 12.59
C THR A 294 -14.63 -9.31 11.90
N LEU A 295 -14.26 -8.14 11.39
CA LEU A 295 -13.01 -7.89 10.66
C LEU A 295 -11.88 -7.48 11.62
N GLU A 296 -12.14 -6.47 12.45
CA GLU A 296 -11.21 -5.95 13.46
C GLU A 296 -11.92 -5.85 14.83
N PRO A 297 -12.05 -6.97 15.57
CA PRO A 297 -12.76 -7.01 16.85
C PRO A 297 -12.23 -6.03 17.90
N TYR A 298 -10.94 -5.66 17.81
CA TYR A 298 -10.33 -4.69 18.72
C TYR A 298 -10.86 -3.26 18.56
N LEU A 299 -11.47 -2.95 17.41
CA LEU A 299 -12.14 -1.68 17.17
C LEU A 299 -13.60 -1.69 17.64
N ASP A 300 -14.17 -2.86 17.99
CA ASP A 300 -15.51 -2.96 18.58
C ASP A 300 -15.50 -2.61 20.08
N ARG A 301 -15.18 -1.35 20.39
CA ARG A 301 -15.17 -0.80 21.75
C ARG A 301 -15.86 0.55 21.76
N LYS A 302 -16.52 0.89 22.88
CA LYS A 302 -17.14 2.22 23.07
C LYS A 302 -16.12 3.38 22.97
N SER A 303 -14.85 3.10 23.26
CA SER A 303 -13.70 3.98 23.05
C SER A 303 -12.55 3.13 22.49
N PRO A 304 -12.47 2.98 21.17
CA PRO A 304 -11.40 2.22 20.53
C PRO A 304 -10.08 2.98 20.65
N ARG A 305 -9.01 2.26 20.99
CA ARG A 305 -7.68 2.86 21.14
C ARG A 305 -6.99 2.98 19.79
N THR A 306 -6.13 3.99 19.67
CA THR A 306 -5.24 4.13 18.50
C THR A 306 -4.45 2.85 18.25
N ARG A 307 -4.46 2.36 17.01
CA ARG A 307 -3.72 1.17 16.61
C ARG A 307 -3.43 1.13 15.11
N PRO A 308 -2.34 0.46 14.69
CA PRO A 308 -2.15 0.09 13.31
C PRO A 308 -3.13 -1.04 12.92
N ILE A 309 -3.64 -0.99 11.70
CA ILE A 309 -4.29 -2.09 11.00
C ILE A 309 -3.27 -2.64 10.00
N ALA A 310 -2.52 -3.66 10.45
CA ALA A 310 -1.40 -4.24 9.70
C ALA A 310 -1.84 -5.27 8.64
N ASP A 311 -3.03 -5.85 8.79
CA ASP A 311 -3.59 -6.73 7.78
C ASP A 311 -4.16 -5.91 6.62
N ASP A 312 -3.61 -6.14 5.43
CA ASP A 312 -3.93 -5.41 4.21
C ASP A 312 -5.39 -5.60 3.77
N ALA A 313 -5.94 -6.80 3.96
CA ALA A 313 -7.32 -7.12 3.59
C ALA A 313 -8.31 -6.48 4.57
N HIS A 314 -7.98 -6.45 5.86
CA HIS A 314 -8.78 -5.75 6.86
C HIS A 314 -8.74 -4.23 6.62
N ALA A 315 -7.56 -3.66 6.38
CA ALA A 315 -7.42 -2.26 6.04
C ALA A 315 -8.21 -1.90 4.78
N ASP A 316 -8.14 -2.71 3.71
CA ASP A 316 -8.93 -2.54 2.49
C ASP A 316 -10.44 -2.61 2.76
N ALA A 317 -10.88 -3.55 3.60
CA ALA A 317 -12.29 -3.69 3.95
C ALA A 317 -12.81 -2.47 4.72
N ILE A 318 -12.01 -1.92 5.64
CA ILE A 318 -12.35 -0.70 6.37
C ILE A 318 -12.39 0.52 5.43
N LEU A 319 -11.39 0.69 4.56
CA LEU A 319 -11.37 1.79 3.58
C LEU A 319 -12.58 1.73 2.64
N ARG A 320 -13.03 0.53 2.25
CA ARG A 320 -14.21 0.31 1.40
C ARG A 320 -15.55 0.63 2.07
N LEU A 321 -15.57 0.94 3.37
CA LEU A 321 -16.76 1.50 4.00
C LEU A 321 -17.14 2.86 3.40
N TRP A 322 -16.18 3.54 2.77
CA TRP A 322 -16.38 4.76 1.99
C TRP A 322 -16.20 4.51 0.48
N THR A 323 -16.79 5.38 -0.32
CA THR A 323 -16.53 5.50 -1.76
C THR A 323 -15.24 6.28 -1.98
N VAL A 324 -14.73 6.27 -3.21
CA VAL A 324 -13.55 7.07 -3.59
C VAL A 324 -13.79 8.57 -3.38
N ALA A 325 -15.05 9.01 -3.46
CA ALA A 325 -15.45 10.38 -3.21
C ALA A 325 -15.73 10.69 -1.72
N GLY A 326 -15.46 9.76 -0.80
CA GLY A 326 -15.63 9.99 0.64
C GLY A 326 -17.04 9.74 1.18
N HIS A 327 -18.00 9.30 0.37
CA HIS A 327 -19.37 8.97 0.83
C HIS A 327 -19.44 7.59 1.49
N ILE A 328 -20.25 7.41 2.53
CA ILE A 328 -20.43 6.10 3.19
C ILE A 328 -21.20 5.15 2.27
N ARG A 329 -20.65 3.97 2.00
CA ARG A 329 -21.33 2.94 1.19
C ARG A 329 -22.49 2.30 1.95
N GLY A 330 -23.57 1.96 1.23
CA GLY A 330 -24.67 1.17 1.80
C GLY A 330 -25.62 1.94 2.72
N VAL A 331 -25.54 3.27 2.78
CA VAL A 331 -26.62 4.10 3.32
C VAL A 331 -27.73 4.11 2.28
N ARG A 332 -28.84 3.41 2.54
CA ARG A 332 -30.07 3.62 1.75
C ARG A 332 -30.44 5.09 1.92
N LYS A 333 -30.49 5.85 0.82
CA LYS A 333 -31.19 7.13 0.83
C LYS A 333 -32.62 6.82 1.24
N HIS A 334 -33.06 7.30 2.40
CA HIS A 334 -34.48 7.54 2.58
C HIS A 334 -34.82 8.60 1.54
N THR A 335 -35.42 8.17 0.44
CA THR A 335 -36.19 9.06 -0.41
C THR A 335 -37.42 9.44 0.40
N ASP A 336 -37.48 10.71 0.76
CA ASP A 336 -38.67 11.34 1.32
C ASP A 336 -39.89 10.98 0.45
N ARG A 337 -40.96 10.56 1.12
CA ARG A 337 -42.31 10.48 0.57
C ARG A 337 -43.09 11.69 1.04
#